data_AF-A0A0G0EGM6-F1
#
_entry.id   AF-A0A0G0EGM6-F1
#
_cell.length_a   1.000
_cell.length_b   1.000
_cell.length_c   1.000
_cell.angle_alpha   90.00
_cell.angle_beta   90.00
_cell.angle_gamma   90.00
#
_symmetry.space_group_name_H-M   'P 1'
#
loop_
_entity.id
_entity.type
_entity.pdbx_description
1 polymer ?
#
loop_
_entity_poly.entity_id
_entity_poly.type
_entity_poly.pdbx_seq_one_letter_code
_entity_poly.pdbx_strand_id
1 'polypeptide(L)'
;MEQFFENTTYTKKVDQESTGPFSVDSADPEKEKKTAELDQYRQEAQGLVDSYQRFFTTFAKDVSLSFKISNGFYINLEKGEVNMDAKWFSEKGFSREQILWACMHELSHFRDLAEDSDGVMKNFEYIREKWEEKYGASDPEYIETLKKQRPVNPKKPQGETMSAIEGSAYKIHHTFYNIFDDIYVNNLVSRKAPAYEADEKGGKEISRLYQEKLFSGNDYTKKPLHLQFVYALIRQEMVQDEKVIVSEEVQKMLDQKIAFAGKQYSPAEIVQIFIKPRKNSDTLASQRYFALKKTLEPIFQQLLQKDLKKWDPQKPEKQEQKNGEGENEEGEGSGNPFEQDYTEYEENNPDQISEYDMKEWKEKKNADDAEKNEKEAQIKASEEKSSEEKARESQDDMDKAFCAQNNLEYSTLQQFRKIESEVEPYLQDLSRLWQKI
;
A
#
# COMPACT_ATOMS: atom_id res chain seq x y z
N MET A 1 -15.29 -22.62 25.96
CA MET A 1 -15.76 -21.71 24.89
C MET A 1 -14.81 -21.87 23.70
N GLU A 2 -14.66 -23.12 23.20
CA GLU A 2 -13.45 -23.56 22.49
C GLU A 2 -13.72 -24.68 21.46
N GLN A 3 -14.94 -24.81 20.92
CA GLN A 3 -15.36 -26.07 20.28
C GLN A 3 -15.94 -26.02 18.86
N PHE A 4 -15.80 -24.94 18.08
CA PHE A 4 -16.38 -24.88 16.73
C PHE A 4 -15.43 -24.67 15.55
N PHE A 5 -14.13 -24.43 15.77
CA PHE A 5 -13.20 -24.12 14.67
C PHE A 5 -12.58 -25.34 13.95
N GLU A 6 -12.85 -26.58 14.37
CA GLU A 6 -12.14 -27.77 13.82
C GLU A 6 -12.91 -28.61 12.79
N ASN A 7 -14.19 -28.36 12.51
CA ASN A 7 -14.96 -29.26 11.63
C ASN A 7 -15.63 -28.55 10.45
N THR A 8 -14.92 -28.46 9.34
CA THR A 8 -15.54 -28.39 8.01
C THR A 8 -14.74 -29.21 7.00
N THR A 9 -14.71 -30.53 7.19
CA THR A 9 -14.30 -31.47 6.16
C THR A 9 -15.38 -31.59 5.09
N TYR A 10 -15.08 -31.13 3.87
CA TYR A 10 -15.91 -31.28 2.67
C TYR A 10 -15.99 -32.77 2.24
N THR A 11 -17.17 -33.38 2.32
CA THR A 11 -17.46 -34.69 1.72
C THR A 11 -18.11 -34.52 0.35
N LYS A 12 -17.54 -35.21 -0.66
CA LYS A 12 -17.99 -35.23 -2.06
C LYS A 12 -19.01 -36.35 -2.31
N LYS A 13 -19.90 -36.14 -3.31
CA LYS A 13 -20.82 -37.07 -4.07
C LYS A 13 -22.31 -36.89 -3.73
N VAL A 14 -23.29 -36.98 -4.65
CA VAL A 14 -23.40 -37.45 -6.06
C VAL A 14 -24.68 -36.87 -6.69
N ASP A 15 -24.73 -36.83 -8.03
CA ASP A 15 -25.83 -36.42 -8.93
C ASP A 15 -27.23 -36.95 -8.59
N GLN A 16 -28.28 -36.16 -8.91
CA GLN A 16 -29.57 -36.68 -9.38
C GLN A 16 -30.38 -35.65 -10.20
N GLU A 17 -31.19 -36.20 -11.09
CA GLU A 17 -31.67 -35.68 -12.37
C GLU A 17 -32.79 -34.62 -12.35
N SER A 18 -32.88 -33.90 -13.47
CA SER A 18 -33.87 -32.89 -13.80
C SER A 18 -35.28 -33.44 -14.05
N THR A 19 -36.31 -32.69 -13.64
CA THR A 19 -37.55 -32.50 -14.43
C THR A 19 -38.11 -31.11 -14.14
N GLY A 20 -38.35 -30.28 -15.17
CA GLY A 20 -38.98 -28.95 -15.07
C GLY A 20 -40.52 -29.02 -15.08
N PRO A 21 -41.26 -27.95 -15.45
CA PRO A 21 -40.87 -26.54 -15.55
C PRO A 21 -41.92 -25.59 -14.92
N PHE A 22 -41.58 -24.88 -13.85
CA PHE A 22 -42.26 -23.63 -13.43
C PHE A 22 -41.36 -22.98 -12.36
N SER A 23 -40.49 -22.03 -12.72
CA SER A 23 -39.76 -21.25 -11.71
C SER A 23 -40.35 -19.85 -11.62
N VAL A 24 -41.25 -19.69 -10.65
CA VAL A 24 -41.28 -18.49 -9.81
C VAL A 24 -39.86 -18.26 -9.30
N ASP A 25 -39.38 -17.01 -9.25
CA ASP A 25 -38.09 -16.64 -8.66
C ASP A 25 -37.98 -17.20 -7.23
N SER A 26 -37.53 -18.44 -7.11
CA SER A 26 -37.17 -19.06 -5.85
C SER A 26 -35.71 -18.74 -5.64
N ALA A 27 -35.43 -17.90 -4.64
CA ALA A 27 -34.08 -17.68 -4.16
C ALA A 27 -33.41 -19.05 -3.97
N ASP A 28 -32.26 -19.23 -4.62
CA ASP A 28 -31.48 -20.45 -4.56
C ASP A 28 -31.05 -20.66 -3.10
N PRO A 29 -31.55 -21.71 -2.39
CA PRO A 29 -31.28 -21.91 -0.98
C PRO A 29 -29.79 -22.13 -0.70
N GLU A 30 -29.01 -22.54 -1.70
CA GLU A 30 -27.55 -22.66 -1.59
C GLU A 30 -26.87 -21.29 -1.63
N LYS A 31 -27.39 -20.32 -2.39
CA LYS A 31 -26.91 -18.93 -2.40
C LYS A 31 -27.28 -18.20 -1.11
N GLU A 32 -28.50 -18.40 -0.59
CA GLU A 32 -28.91 -17.82 0.68
C GLU A 32 -28.05 -18.34 1.84
N LYS A 33 -27.75 -19.65 1.85
CA LYS A 33 -26.88 -20.25 2.86
C LYS A 33 -25.45 -19.70 2.80
N LYS A 34 -24.84 -19.62 1.61
CA LYS A 34 -23.49 -19.03 1.42
C LYS A 34 -23.44 -17.56 1.83
N THR A 35 -24.52 -16.82 1.59
CA THR A 35 -24.62 -15.40 1.99
C THR A 35 -24.69 -15.28 3.52
N ALA A 36 -25.51 -16.11 4.18
CA ALA A 36 -25.62 -16.11 5.65
C ALA A 36 -24.31 -16.54 6.34
N GLU A 37 -23.61 -17.54 5.81
CA GLU A 37 -22.29 -17.97 6.31
C GLU A 37 -21.25 -16.83 6.17
N LEU A 38 -21.24 -16.12 5.04
CA LEU A 38 -20.36 -14.98 4.83
C LEU A 38 -20.68 -13.80 5.75
N ASP A 39 -21.96 -13.53 6.02
CA ASP A 39 -22.36 -12.46 6.93
C ASP A 39 -22.00 -12.77 8.39
N GLN A 40 -22.13 -14.03 8.81
CA GLN A 40 -21.61 -14.47 10.10
C GLN A 40 -20.09 -14.29 10.18
N TYR A 41 -19.37 -14.73 9.15
CA TYR A 41 -17.92 -14.55 9.06
C TYR A 41 -17.52 -13.08 9.16
N ARG A 42 -18.23 -12.18 8.47
CA ARG A 42 -17.99 -10.73 8.54
C ARG A 42 -18.12 -10.19 9.96
N GLN A 43 -19.16 -10.59 10.69
CA GLN A 43 -19.37 -10.14 12.07
C GLN A 43 -18.27 -10.62 13.01
N GLU A 44 -17.86 -11.88 12.89
CA GLU A 44 -16.78 -12.46 13.69
C GLU A 44 -15.42 -11.82 13.37
N ALA A 45 -15.11 -11.63 12.09
CA ALA A 45 -13.90 -10.96 11.64
C ALA A 45 -13.86 -9.50 12.08
N GLN A 46 -14.99 -8.78 12.04
CA GLN A 46 -15.07 -7.40 12.54
C GLN A 46 -14.84 -7.36 14.04
N GLY A 47 -15.48 -8.24 14.82
CA GLY A 47 -15.26 -8.32 16.26
C GLY A 47 -13.81 -8.65 16.63
N LEU A 48 -13.13 -9.48 15.83
CA LEU A 48 -11.69 -9.73 15.97
C LEU A 48 -10.88 -8.45 15.73
N VAL A 49 -11.08 -7.79 14.60
CA VAL A 49 -10.34 -6.57 14.23
C VAL A 49 -10.55 -5.44 15.26
N ASP A 50 -11.79 -5.22 15.70
CA ASP A 50 -12.13 -4.22 16.71
C ASP A 50 -11.41 -4.49 18.03
N SER A 51 -11.31 -5.75 18.44
CA SER A 51 -10.60 -6.14 19.67
C SER A 51 -9.09 -5.85 19.63
N TYR A 52 -8.51 -5.74 18.44
CA TYR A 52 -7.08 -5.44 18.21
C TYR A 52 -6.82 -3.98 17.77
N GLN A 53 -7.85 -3.13 17.68
CA GLN A 53 -7.70 -1.76 17.16
C GLN A 53 -6.60 -0.94 17.84
N ARG A 54 -6.50 -1.00 19.18
CA ARG A 54 -5.43 -0.29 19.94
C ARG A 54 -4.04 -0.81 19.60
N PHE A 55 -3.92 -2.12 19.40
CA PHE A 55 -2.66 -2.72 19.02
C PHE A 55 -2.29 -2.31 17.59
N PHE A 56 -3.24 -2.34 16.66
CA PHE A 56 -3.01 -1.94 15.26
C PHE A 56 -2.62 -0.47 15.10
N THR A 57 -3.31 0.45 15.75
CA THR A 57 -2.95 1.88 15.75
C THR A 57 -1.55 2.12 16.36
N THR A 58 -1.21 1.41 17.43
CA THR A 58 0.15 1.45 18.02
C THR A 58 1.20 0.89 17.06
N PHE A 59 0.90 -0.23 16.41
CA PHE A 59 1.78 -0.89 15.43
C PHE A 59 2.06 0.01 14.22
N ALA A 60 1.00 0.65 13.71
CA ALA A 60 1.04 1.60 12.60
C ALA A 60 1.71 2.94 12.98
N LYS A 61 1.83 3.23 14.29
CA LYS A 61 2.21 4.55 14.83
C LYS A 61 1.28 5.68 14.36
N ASP A 62 0.02 5.35 14.12
CA ASP A 62 -1.00 6.28 13.66
C ASP A 62 -2.33 5.95 14.35
N VAL A 63 -2.83 6.90 15.14
CA VAL A 63 -4.07 6.77 15.90
C VAL A 63 -5.30 7.22 15.10
N SER A 64 -5.10 7.82 13.93
CA SER A 64 -6.19 8.23 13.04
C SER A 64 -6.76 7.06 12.23
N LEU A 65 -6.04 5.93 12.16
CA LEU A 65 -6.48 4.75 11.42
C LEU A 65 -7.67 4.06 12.08
N SER A 66 -8.63 3.70 11.24
CA SER A 66 -9.79 2.86 11.58
C SER A 66 -9.80 1.61 10.71
N PHE A 67 -10.43 0.53 11.21
CA PHE A 67 -10.35 -0.78 10.60
C PHE A 67 -11.76 -1.34 10.41
N LYS A 68 -12.04 -1.89 9.23
CA LYS A 68 -13.33 -2.50 8.95
C LYS A 68 -13.23 -3.65 7.97
N ILE A 69 -14.07 -4.66 8.18
CA ILE A 69 -14.32 -5.73 7.23
C ILE A 69 -15.21 -5.19 6.11
N SER A 70 -14.83 -5.47 4.86
CA SER A 70 -15.47 -4.98 3.64
C SER A 70 -15.49 -6.06 2.55
N ASN A 71 -15.91 -5.69 1.34
CA ASN A 71 -15.92 -6.55 0.14
C ASN A 71 -14.69 -6.38 -0.73
N GLY A 72 -13.65 -5.78 -0.16
CA GLY A 72 -12.37 -5.56 -0.79
C GLY A 72 -11.33 -5.32 0.30
N PHE A 73 -10.11 -5.67 -0.04
CA PHE A 73 -8.96 -5.39 0.79
C PHE A 73 -8.36 -4.14 0.16
N TYR A 74 -8.23 -3.05 0.93
CA TYR A 74 -7.49 -1.85 0.53
C TYR A 74 -7.32 -0.87 1.70
N ILE A 75 -6.41 0.09 1.59
CA ILE A 75 -6.33 1.23 2.51
C ILE A 75 -6.91 2.46 1.85
N ASN A 76 -8.02 2.97 2.39
CA ASN A 76 -8.53 4.29 2.03
C ASN A 76 -7.66 5.35 2.74
N LEU A 77 -6.63 5.80 2.04
CA LEU A 77 -5.69 6.78 2.57
C LEU A 77 -6.32 8.15 2.83
N GLU A 78 -7.38 8.53 2.10
CA GLU A 78 -8.11 9.79 2.30
C GLU A 78 -8.79 9.83 3.68
N LYS A 79 -9.44 8.72 4.05
CA LYS A 79 -10.23 8.57 5.28
C LYS A 79 -9.47 7.93 6.43
N GLY A 80 -8.28 7.38 6.18
CA GLY A 80 -7.55 6.56 7.15
C GLY A 80 -8.29 5.27 7.49
N GLU A 81 -8.96 4.63 6.51
CA GLU A 81 -9.70 3.39 6.73
C GLU A 81 -8.99 2.19 6.10
N VAL A 82 -8.56 1.23 6.92
CA VAL A 82 -8.08 -0.08 6.45
C VAL A 82 -9.30 -0.99 6.26
N ASN A 83 -9.59 -1.32 5.00
CA ASN A 83 -10.70 -2.17 4.59
C ASN A 83 -10.17 -3.58 4.36
N MET A 84 -10.78 -4.59 4.95
CA MET A 84 -10.32 -5.99 4.87
C MET A 84 -11.32 -6.87 4.12
N ASP A 85 -10.89 -7.66 3.14
CA ASP A 85 -11.81 -8.46 2.32
C ASP A 85 -12.29 -9.72 3.03
N ALA A 86 -13.50 -9.68 3.60
CA ALA A 86 -14.11 -10.83 4.25
C ALA A 86 -14.30 -12.01 3.30
N LYS A 87 -14.64 -11.74 2.03
CA LYS A 87 -14.91 -12.79 1.05
C LYS A 87 -13.62 -13.52 0.72
N TRP A 88 -12.54 -12.79 0.43
CA TRP A 88 -11.24 -13.38 0.14
C TRP A 88 -10.73 -14.23 1.30
N PHE A 89 -10.78 -13.72 2.54
CA PHE A 89 -10.35 -14.48 3.71
C PHE A 89 -11.20 -15.73 3.96
N SER A 90 -12.52 -15.64 3.78
CA SER A 90 -13.45 -16.76 3.92
C SER A 90 -13.23 -17.82 2.85
N GLU A 91 -13.13 -17.44 1.57
CA GLU A 91 -12.97 -18.36 0.44
C GLU A 91 -11.63 -19.10 0.48
N LYS A 92 -10.58 -18.44 0.97
CA LYS A 92 -9.24 -19.04 1.17
C LYS A 92 -9.08 -19.69 2.54
N GLY A 93 -10.12 -19.70 3.38
CA GLY A 93 -10.14 -20.36 4.69
C GLY A 93 -9.07 -19.86 5.66
N PHE A 94 -8.88 -18.54 5.77
CA PHE A 94 -7.87 -17.94 6.66
C PHE A 94 -8.18 -18.18 8.14
N SER A 95 -7.14 -18.55 8.91
CA SER A 95 -7.24 -18.66 10.37
C SER A 95 -7.21 -17.28 11.04
N ARG A 96 -7.59 -17.20 12.32
CA ARG A 96 -7.58 -15.93 13.08
C ARG A 96 -6.18 -15.32 13.11
N GLU A 97 -5.16 -16.14 13.37
CA GLU A 97 -3.77 -15.72 13.37
C GLU A 97 -3.30 -15.21 11.99
N GLN A 98 -3.76 -15.82 10.89
CA GLN A 98 -3.47 -15.36 9.52
C GLN A 98 -4.13 -14.02 9.20
N ILE A 99 -5.38 -13.79 9.64
CA ILE A 99 -6.08 -12.51 9.46
C ILE A 99 -5.36 -11.40 10.22
N LEU A 100 -5.00 -11.63 11.49
CA LEU A 100 -4.27 -10.65 12.30
C LEU A 100 -2.91 -10.31 11.69
N TRP A 101 -2.22 -11.31 11.13
CA TRP A 101 -0.97 -11.08 10.41
C TRP A 101 -1.17 -10.26 9.13
N ALA A 102 -2.20 -10.58 8.34
CA ALA A 102 -2.53 -9.82 7.13
C ALA A 102 -2.80 -8.35 7.48
N CYS A 103 -3.51 -8.05 8.59
CA CYS A 103 -3.67 -6.66 9.07
C CYS A 103 -2.32 -5.98 9.27
N MET A 104 -1.40 -6.63 9.99
CA MET A 104 -0.09 -6.03 10.30
C MET A 104 0.82 -5.93 9.09
N HIS A 105 0.70 -6.86 8.13
CA HIS A 105 1.38 -6.81 6.85
C HIS A 105 0.98 -5.53 6.09
N GLU A 106 -0.31 -5.25 5.95
CA GLU A 106 -0.75 -4.02 5.25
C GLU A 106 -0.40 -2.75 6.02
N LEU A 107 -0.50 -2.77 7.34
CA LEU A 107 -0.04 -1.65 8.17
C LEU A 107 1.46 -1.41 8.04
N SER A 108 2.23 -2.44 7.70
CA SER A 108 3.66 -2.31 7.44
C SER A 108 3.91 -1.64 6.09
N HIS A 109 3.13 -1.96 5.05
CA HIS A 109 3.15 -1.22 3.77
C HIS A 109 2.78 0.25 3.97
N PHE A 110 1.71 0.54 4.72
CA PHE A 110 1.33 1.91 5.07
C PHE A 110 2.45 2.66 5.81
N ARG A 111 3.09 2.01 6.80
CA ARG A 111 4.20 2.63 7.52
C ARG A 111 5.38 2.93 6.62
N ASP A 112 5.68 2.04 5.69
CA ASP A 112 6.78 2.21 4.77
C ASP A 112 6.54 3.39 3.81
N LEU A 113 5.32 3.49 3.27
CA LEU A 113 4.85 4.67 2.53
C LEU A 113 4.94 5.95 3.38
N ALA A 114 4.52 5.88 4.65
CA ALA A 114 4.50 7.05 5.52
C ALA A 114 5.90 7.54 5.91
N GLU A 115 6.87 6.64 5.97
CA GLU A 115 8.27 6.91 6.33
C GLU A 115 9.09 7.40 5.12
N ASP A 116 8.85 6.88 3.91
CA ASP A 116 9.60 7.25 2.69
C ASP A 116 8.71 7.36 1.43
N SER A 117 7.67 8.19 1.50
CA SER A 117 6.74 8.40 0.38
C SER A 117 7.42 8.86 -0.91
N ASP A 118 8.51 9.63 -0.82
CA ASP A 118 9.30 10.02 -1.99
C ASP A 118 9.99 8.83 -2.65
N GLY A 119 10.56 7.92 -1.86
CA GLY A 119 11.18 6.69 -2.34
C GLY A 119 10.17 5.79 -3.06
N VAL A 120 9.00 5.60 -2.47
CA VAL A 120 7.88 4.82 -3.04
C VAL A 120 7.41 5.43 -4.35
N MET A 121 7.06 6.73 -4.38
CA MET A 121 6.56 7.38 -5.60
C MET A 121 7.57 7.39 -6.75
N LYS A 122 8.85 7.67 -6.47
CA LYS A 122 9.91 7.61 -7.50
C LYS A 122 10.10 6.21 -8.07
N ASN A 123 9.73 5.18 -7.32
CA ASN A 123 9.82 3.82 -7.83
C ASN A 123 8.70 3.50 -8.83
N PHE A 124 7.48 3.97 -8.59
CA PHE A 124 6.39 3.88 -9.57
C PHE A 124 6.73 4.62 -10.86
N GLU A 125 7.25 5.85 -10.76
CA GLU A 125 7.75 6.61 -11.92
C GLU A 125 8.83 5.81 -12.69
N TYR A 126 9.80 5.25 -11.97
CA TYR A 126 10.84 4.40 -12.56
C TYR A 126 10.28 3.16 -13.26
N ILE A 127 9.30 2.47 -12.67
CA ILE A 127 8.65 1.29 -13.25
C ILE A 127 7.92 1.67 -14.55
N ARG A 128 7.25 2.82 -14.57
CA ARG A 128 6.52 3.31 -15.74
C ARG A 128 7.42 3.68 -16.91
N GLU A 129 8.57 4.28 -16.64
CA GLU A 129 9.57 4.60 -17.67
C GLU A 129 10.25 3.35 -18.26
N LYS A 130 10.12 2.20 -17.61
CA LYS A 130 10.92 1.00 -17.86
C LYS A 130 10.35 0.06 -18.89
N TRP A 131 10.00 0.51 -20.11
CA TRP A 131 9.71 -0.43 -21.20
C TRP A 131 9.53 0.17 -22.61
N GLU A 132 10.55 0.10 -23.47
CA GLU A 132 10.37 0.46 -24.91
C GLU A 132 11.10 -0.43 -25.93
N GLU A 133 11.63 -1.61 -25.58
CA GLU A 133 12.30 -2.46 -26.58
C GLU A 133 11.79 -3.90 -26.64
N LYS A 134 11.41 -4.29 -27.88
CA LYS A 134 11.03 -5.62 -28.39
C LYS A 134 9.66 -6.15 -27.97
N TYR A 135 8.61 -5.51 -28.48
CA TYR A 135 7.43 -6.26 -28.91
C TYR A 135 7.62 -6.80 -30.33
N GLY A 136 7.13 -8.01 -30.55
CA GLY A 136 7.41 -8.87 -31.70
C GLY A 136 7.23 -8.20 -33.06
N ALA A 137 8.16 -8.51 -33.96
CA ALA A 137 8.13 -8.09 -35.36
C ALA A 137 7.12 -8.90 -36.22
N SER A 138 6.28 -9.73 -35.61
CA SER A 138 5.49 -10.78 -36.29
C SER A 138 4.08 -10.34 -36.68
N ASP A 139 3.47 -9.35 -36.03
CA ASP A 139 2.15 -8.78 -36.43
C ASP A 139 2.07 -7.27 -36.12
N PRO A 140 2.53 -6.40 -37.05
CA PRO A 140 2.54 -4.96 -36.85
C PRO A 140 1.17 -4.35 -36.53
N GLU A 141 0.08 -4.92 -37.06
CA GLU A 141 -1.27 -4.39 -36.85
C GLU A 141 -1.77 -4.68 -35.45
N TYR A 142 -1.51 -5.89 -34.94
CA TYR A 142 -1.77 -6.22 -33.54
C TYR A 142 -0.92 -5.38 -32.58
N ILE A 143 0.36 -5.16 -32.87
CA ILE A 143 1.22 -4.30 -32.05
C ILE A 143 0.67 -2.86 -31.97
N GLU A 144 0.16 -2.30 -33.07
CA GLU A 144 -0.46 -0.97 -33.04
C GLU A 144 -1.73 -0.92 -32.18
N THR A 145 -2.49 -2.02 -32.08
CA THR A 145 -3.61 -2.06 -31.11
C THR A 145 -3.15 -2.05 -29.66
N LEU A 146 -2.04 -2.73 -29.34
CA LEU A 146 -1.51 -2.80 -27.98
C LEU A 146 -0.88 -1.49 -27.51
N LYS A 147 -0.46 -0.61 -28.44
CA LYS A 147 0.08 0.73 -28.16
C LYS A 147 -0.99 1.80 -27.91
N LYS A 148 -2.27 1.51 -28.13
CA LYS A 148 -3.33 2.49 -27.93
C LYS A 148 -3.42 2.87 -26.45
N GLN A 149 -3.28 4.17 -26.18
CA GLN A 149 -3.43 4.73 -24.83
C GLN A 149 -4.87 4.62 -24.35
N ARG A 150 -5.05 4.18 -23.11
CA ARG A 150 -6.36 4.00 -22.46
C ARG A 150 -6.31 4.52 -21.04
N PRO A 151 -7.42 5.04 -20.49
CA PRO A 151 -7.44 5.50 -19.10
C PRO A 151 -7.06 4.38 -18.13
N VAL A 152 -6.13 4.66 -17.23
CA VAL A 152 -5.75 3.74 -16.14
C VAL A 152 -6.93 3.49 -15.21
N ASN A 153 -7.72 4.54 -14.94
CA ASN A 153 -8.91 4.46 -14.12
C ASN A 153 -10.17 4.72 -14.98
N PRO A 154 -11.01 3.71 -15.22
CA PRO A 154 -12.25 3.87 -16.00
C PRO A 154 -13.20 4.92 -15.40
N LYS A 155 -13.16 5.14 -14.08
CA LYS A 155 -13.97 6.15 -13.39
C LYS A 155 -13.43 7.57 -13.57
N LYS A 156 -12.19 7.73 -14.05
CA LYS A 156 -11.55 9.02 -14.36
C LYS A 156 -10.97 8.97 -15.78
N PRO A 157 -11.82 9.00 -16.82
CA PRO A 157 -11.38 8.82 -18.21
C PRO A 157 -10.49 9.96 -18.73
N GLN A 158 -10.45 11.12 -18.06
CA GLN A 158 -9.51 12.21 -18.36
C GLN A 158 -8.20 12.14 -17.54
N GLY A 159 -8.02 11.08 -16.74
CA GLY A 159 -6.84 10.88 -15.91
C GLY A 159 -5.64 10.34 -16.69
N GLU A 160 -4.71 9.74 -15.97
CA GLU A 160 -3.54 9.11 -16.57
C GLU A 160 -3.96 7.97 -17.50
N THR A 161 -3.21 7.79 -18.59
CA THR A 161 -3.42 6.71 -19.56
C THR A 161 -2.23 5.77 -19.60
N MET A 162 -2.50 4.52 -19.95
CA MET A 162 -1.50 3.53 -20.32
C MET A 162 -1.98 2.70 -21.51
N SER A 163 -1.05 2.27 -22.34
CA SER A 163 -1.25 1.23 -23.35
C SER A 163 -1.19 -0.16 -22.71
N ALA A 164 -1.65 -1.19 -23.42
CA ALA A 164 -1.57 -2.57 -22.93
C ALA A 164 -0.10 -3.05 -22.75
N ILE A 165 0.83 -2.49 -23.54
CA ILE A 165 2.27 -2.75 -23.41
C ILE A 165 2.82 -2.13 -22.14
N GLU A 166 2.52 -0.86 -21.89
CA GLU A 166 2.94 -0.17 -20.66
C GLU A 166 2.32 -0.83 -19.42
N GLY A 167 1.05 -1.23 -19.48
CA GLY A 167 0.39 -1.97 -18.41
C GLY A 167 1.04 -3.32 -18.13
N SER A 168 1.43 -4.07 -19.18
CA SER A 168 2.14 -5.35 -19.03
C SER A 168 3.52 -5.15 -18.38
N ALA A 169 4.26 -4.14 -18.84
CA ALA A 169 5.56 -3.80 -18.30
C ALA A 169 5.51 -3.35 -16.84
N TYR A 170 4.52 -2.50 -16.54
CA TYR A 170 4.20 -2.08 -15.19
C TYR A 170 3.94 -3.31 -14.32
N LYS A 171 3.01 -4.19 -14.72
CA LYS A 171 2.67 -5.42 -14.00
C LYS A 171 3.91 -6.26 -13.67
N ILE A 172 4.74 -6.53 -14.67
CA ILE A 172 5.96 -7.34 -14.53
C ILE A 172 6.94 -6.75 -13.50
N HIS A 173 7.26 -5.46 -13.63
CA HIS A 173 8.22 -4.82 -12.73
C HIS A 173 7.61 -4.52 -11.37
N HIS A 174 6.33 -4.15 -11.32
CA HIS A 174 5.58 -3.97 -10.08
C HIS A 174 5.62 -5.24 -9.24
N THR A 175 5.31 -6.41 -9.80
CA THR A 175 5.43 -7.70 -9.09
C THR A 175 6.84 -7.95 -8.58
N PHE A 176 7.89 -7.63 -9.35
CA PHE A 176 9.26 -7.74 -8.87
C PHE A 176 9.49 -6.91 -7.61
N TYR A 177 9.11 -5.63 -7.61
CA TYR A 177 9.28 -4.76 -6.46
C TYR A 177 8.39 -5.15 -5.28
N ASN A 178 7.12 -5.45 -5.56
CA ASN A 178 6.15 -5.84 -4.54
C ASN A 178 6.59 -7.06 -3.74
N ILE A 179 7.17 -8.08 -4.40
CA ILE A 179 7.72 -9.26 -3.70
C ILE A 179 8.84 -8.89 -2.72
N PHE A 180 9.70 -7.93 -3.05
CA PHE A 180 10.77 -7.51 -2.12
C PHE A 180 10.25 -6.59 -1.02
N ASP A 181 9.23 -5.79 -1.31
CA ASP A 181 8.52 -5.03 -0.28
C ASP A 181 7.79 -5.98 0.67
N ASP A 182 7.14 -7.04 0.18
CA ASP A 182 6.57 -8.14 0.98
C ASP A 182 7.61 -8.81 1.89
N ILE A 183 8.80 -9.13 1.35
CA ILE A 183 9.90 -9.67 2.17
C ILE A 183 10.25 -8.68 3.30
N TYR A 184 10.34 -7.39 3.00
CA TYR A 184 10.61 -6.37 4.00
C TYR A 184 9.48 -6.30 5.06
N VAL A 185 8.22 -6.18 4.64
CA VAL A 185 7.09 -6.01 5.55
C VAL A 185 6.83 -7.24 6.39
N ASN A 186 6.99 -8.46 5.84
CA ASN A 186 6.87 -9.70 6.61
C ASN A 186 7.85 -9.74 7.77
N ASN A 187 9.11 -9.36 7.50
CA ASN A 187 10.13 -9.30 8.52
C ASN A 187 9.94 -8.10 9.48
N LEU A 188 9.29 -7.02 9.02
CA LEU A 188 8.89 -5.91 9.87
C LEU A 188 7.82 -6.36 10.88
N VAL A 189 6.83 -7.13 10.43
CA VAL A 189 5.80 -7.73 11.29
C VAL A 189 6.45 -8.62 12.34
N SER A 190 7.27 -9.60 11.96
CA SER A 190 7.95 -10.48 12.92
C SER A 190 8.75 -9.70 13.97
N ARG A 191 9.46 -8.65 13.55
CA ARG A 191 10.27 -7.82 14.47
C ARG A 191 9.42 -6.96 15.42
N LYS A 192 8.24 -6.51 14.99
CA LYS A 192 7.37 -5.60 15.78
C LYS A 192 6.28 -6.35 16.55
N ALA A 193 5.98 -7.59 16.17
CA ALA A 193 5.05 -8.49 16.82
C ALA A 193 5.75 -9.84 17.06
N PRO A 194 6.50 -9.99 18.18
CA PRO A 194 7.37 -11.15 18.41
C PRO A 194 6.67 -12.51 18.33
N ALA A 195 5.35 -12.57 18.56
CA ALA A 195 4.55 -13.79 18.37
C ALA A 195 4.61 -14.37 16.93
N TYR A 196 5.08 -13.57 15.96
CA TYR A 196 5.24 -13.92 14.56
C TYR A 196 6.72 -14.09 14.14
N GLU A 197 7.65 -14.18 15.09
CA GLU A 197 9.00 -14.68 14.81
C GLU A 197 8.95 -16.14 14.35
N ALA A 198 9.91 -16.57 13.53
CA ALA A 198 9.87 -17.85 12.81
C ALA A 198 9.65 -19.08 13.71
N ASP A 199 10.24 -19.08 14.91
CA ASP A 199 10.16 -20.20 15.86
C ASP A 199 8.86 -20.22 16.68
N GLU A 200 8.12 -19.11 16.69
CA GLU A 200 6.89 -18.91 17.45
C GLU A 200 5.66 -19.52 16.74
N LYS A 201 4.56 -19.70 17.50
CA LYS A 201 3.32 -20.26 16.95
C LYS A 201 2.81 -19.44 15.75
N GLY A 202 2.85 -18.10 15.86
CA GLY A 202 2.43 -17.22 14.77
C GLY A 202 3.34 -17.38 13.55
N GLY A 203 4.67 -17.39 13.73
CA GLY A 203 5.60 -17.56 12.61
C GLY A 203 5.41 -18.86 11.84
N LYS A 204 5.16 -19.98 12.56
CA LYS A 204 4.83 -21.28 11.95
C LYS A 204 3.53 -21.23 11.15
N GLU A 205 2.52 -20.54 11.66
CA GLU A 205 1.25 -20.35 10.96
C GLU A 205 1.42 -19.51 9.68
N ILE A 206 2.34 -18.54 9.68
CA ILE A 206 2.66 -17.74 8.48
C ILE A 206 3.47 -18.56 7.48
N SER A 207 4.44 -19.35 7.92
CA SER A 207 5.13 -20.30 7.04
C SER A 207 4.12 -21.22 6.36
N ARG A 208 3.12 -21.70 7.10
CA ARG A 208 2.03 -22.52 6.54
C ARG A 208 1.16 -21.73 5.55
N LEU A 209 0.82 -20.48 5.86
CA LEU A 209 0.08 -19.59 4.95
C LEU A 209 0.81 -19.45 3.60
N TYR A 210 2.12 -19.23 3.62
CA TYR A 210 2.94 -19.17 2.41
C TYR A 210 3.00 -20.51 1.68
N GLN A 211 3.11 -21.62 2.43
CA GLN A 211 3.13 -22.97 1.87
C GLN A 211 1.85 -23.36 1.14
N GLU A 212 0.70 -23.02 1.70
CA GLU A 212 -0.60 -23.54 1.26
C GLU A 212 -1.36 -22.57 0.37
N LYS A 213 -1.20 -21.25 0.54
CA LYS A 213 -2.12 -20.25 -0.06
C LYS A 213 -1.41 -19.21 -0.92
N LEU A 214 -0.39 -18.54 -0.39
CA LEU A 214 0.20 -17.37 -1.07
C LEU A 214 1.18 -17.76 -2.18
N PHE A 215 2.00 -18.79 -1.94
CA PHE A 215 3.02 -19.28 -2.89
C PHE A 215 3.00 -20.81 -2.94
N SER A 216 1.85 -21.39 -3.28
CA SER A 216 1.65 -22.83 -3.13
C SER A 216 2.69 -23.69 -3.88
N GLY A 217 3.17 -24.75 -3.23
CA GLY A 217 4.21 -25.63 -3.75
C GLY A 217 5.64 -25.07 -3.67
N ASN A 218 6.62 -25.96 -3.83
CA ASN A 218 8.05 -25.64 -3.77
C ASN A 218 8.80 -25.90 -5.08
N ASP A 219 8.10 -26.38 -6.12
CA ASP A 219 8.65 -26.59 -7.45
C ASP A 219 8.13 -25.51 -8.40
N TYR A 220 9.01 -24.55 -8.70
CA TYR A 220 8.72 -23.46 -9.62
C TYR A 220 9.24 -23.74 -11.03
N THR A 221 9.77 -24.93 -11.35
CA THR A 221 10.36 -25.23 -12.67
C THR A 221 9.41 -25.01 -13.85
N LYS A 222 8.09 -25.00 -13.60
CA LYS A 222 7.03 -24.72 -14.59
C LYS A 222 6.73 -23.23 -14.78
N LYS A 223 7.16 -22.37 -13.85
CA LYS A 223 7.01 -20.91 -13.95
C LYS A 223 8.05 -20.33 -14.93
N PRO A 224 7.83 -19.15 -15.52
CA PRO A 224 8.87 -18.39 -16.24
C PRO A 224 10.14 -18.22 -15.40
N LEU A 225 11.31 -18.16 -16.04
CA LEU A 225 12.60 -18.09 -15.35
C LEU A 225 12.71 -16.86 -14.43
N HIS A 226 12.20 -15.71 -14.85
CA HIS A 226 12.20 -14.49 -14.02
C HIS A 226 11.34 -14.65 -12.76
N LEU A 227 10.20 -15.32 -12.85
CA LEU A 227 9.33 -15.62 -11.71
C LEU A 227 9.92 -16.70 -10.79
N GLN A 228 10.55 -17.75 -11.36
CA GLN A 228 11.31 -18.73 -10.57
C GLN A 228 12.31 -18.06 -9.64
N PHE A 229 13.03 -17.05 -10.15
CA PHE A 229 14.05 -16.34 -9.38
C PHE A 229 13.47 -15.57 -8.19
N VAL A 230 12.44 -14.75 -8.41
CA VAL A 230 11.82 -13.97 -7.32
C VAL A 230 11.03 -14.84 -6.35
N TYR A 231 10.32 -15.86 -6.84
CA TYR A 231 9.54 -16.77 -6.00
C TYR A 231 10.45 -17.62 -5.12
N ALA A 232 11.61 -18.04 -5.61
CA ALA A 232 12.58 -18.74 -4.79
C ALA A 232 13.08 -17.89 -3.61
N LEU A 233 13.34 -16.59 -3.83
CA LEU A 233 13.82 -15.70 -2.77
C LEU A 233 12.77 -15.49 -1.68
N ILE A 234 11.53 -15.15 -2.03
CA ILE A 234 10.46 -14.99 -1.02
C ILE A 234 10.12 -16.32 -0.33
N ARG A 235 10.12 -17.44 -1.07
CA ARG A 235 9.85 -18.76 -0.50
C ARG A 235 10.91 -19.15 0.53
N GLN A 236 12.20 -18.92 0.24
CA GLN A 236 13.29 -19.19 1.18
C GLN A 236 13.22 -18.32 2.44
N GLU A 237 12.75 -17.07 2.32
CA GLU A 237 12.57 -16.20 3.49
C GLU A 237 11.40 -16.64 4.37
N MET A 238 10.29 -17.03 3.75
CA MET A 238 9.04 -17.32 4.47
C MET A 238 8.90 -18.77 4.91
N VAL A 239 9.63 -19.70 4.27
CA VAL A 239 9.55 -21.14 4.50
C VAL A 239 10.98 -21.72 4.54
N GLN A 240 11.68 -21.49 5.65
CA GLN A 240 13.12 -21.75 5.78
C GLN A 240 13.48 -23.25 5.79
N ASP A 241 12.55 -24.11 6.20
CA ASP A 241 12.77 -25.56 6.30
C ASP A 241 12.55 -26.32 4.99
N GLU A 242 12.18 -25.62 3.91
CA GLU A 242 11.82 -26.23 2.63
C GLU A 242 12.83 -25.87 1.53
N LYS A 243 13.33 -26.89 0.84
CA LYS A 243 14.16 -26.67 -0.36
C LYS A 243 13.25 -26.30 -1.53
N VAL A 244 13.53 -25.15 -2.13
CA VAL A 244 12.91 -24.71 -3.39
C VAL A 244 13.57 -25.41 -4.57
N ILE A 245 12.76 -25.85 -5.53
CA ILE A 245 13.18 -26.47 -6.79
C ILE A 245 12.95 -25.45 -7.91
N VAL A 246 14.04 -25.11 -8.60
CA VAL A 246 14.06 -24.23 -9.77
C VAL A 246 14.89 -24.87 -10.88
N SER A 247 14.81 -24.32 -12.09
CA SER A 247 15.67 -24.74 -13.19
C SER A 247 17.15 -24.53 -12.86
N GLU A 248 18.04 -25.33 -13.45
CA GLU A 248 19.50 -25.18 -13.28
C GLU A 248 20.00 -23.78 -13.65
N GLU A 249 19.35 -23.15 -14.64
CA GLU A 249 19.66 -21.81 -15.09
C GLU A 249 19.37 -20.76 -14.01
N VAL A 250 18.22 -20.88 -13.33
CA VAL A 250 17.85 -19.99 -12.23
C VAL A 250 18.71 -20.29 -11.00
N GLN A 251 18.99 -21.56 -10.71
CA GLN A 251 19.88 -21.95 -9.61
C GLN A 251 21.26 -21.29 -9.75
N LYS A 252 21.84 -21.26 -10.97
CA LYS A 252 23.10 -20.55 -11.23
C LYS A 252 23.01 -19.05 -10.93
N MET A 253 21.87 -18.42 -11.19
CA MET A 253 21.66 -17.00 -10.85
C MET A 253 21.50 -16.79 -9.34
N LEU A 254 20.84 -17.70 -8.64
CA LEU A 254 20.72 -17.68 -7.17
C LEU A 254 22.07 -17.89 -6.47
N ASP A 255 22.99 -18.62 -7.11
CA ASP A 255 24.34 -18.88 -6.58
C ASP A 255 25.38 -17.84 -7.04
N GLN A 256 25.03 -16.96 -7.99
CA GLN A 256 25.93 -15.95 -8.52
C GLN A 256 26.34 -14.95 -7.43
N LYS A 257 27.63 -14.60 -7.40
CA LYS A 257 28.13 -13.50 -6.57
C LYS A 257 28.03 -12.16 -7.30
N ILE A 258 27.44 -11.19 -6.62
CA ILE A 258 27.15 -9.83 -7.11
C ILE A 258 28.05 -8.86 -6.35
N ALA A 259 28.80 -8.04 -7.10
CA ALA A 259 29.61 -6.98 -6.53
C ALA A 259 28.72 -5.80 -6.13
N PHE A 260 28.65 -5.49 -4.83
CA PHE A 260 27.91 -4.33 -4.33
C PHE A 260 28.59 -3.78 -3.08
N ALA A 261 28.62 -2.45 -2.93
CA ALA A 261 29.26 -1.78 -1.79
C ALA A 261 30.68 -2.28 -1.45
N GLY A 262 31.49 -2.61 -2.47
CA GLY A 262 32.87 -3.10 -2.31
C GLY A 262 33.01 -4.55 -1.84
N LYS A 263 31.91 -5.32 -1.76
CA LYS A 263 31.90 -6.74 -1.36
C LYS A 263 31.12 -7.59 -2.38
N GLN A 264 31.19 -8.91 -2.19
CA GLN A 264 30.51 -9.90 -3.02
C GLN A 264 29.39 -10.56 -2.22
N TYR A 265 28.19 -10.64 -2.79
CA TYR A 265 27.00 -11.17 -2.14
C TYR A 265 26.24 -12.12 -3.08
N SER A 266 25.66 -13.20 -2.57
CA SER A 266 24.60 -13.90 -3.29
C SER A 266 23.29 -13.09 -3.25
N PRO A 267 22.33 -13.37 -4.15
CA PRO A 267 20.97 -12.85 -4.06
C PRO A 267 20.34 -12.95 -2.67
N ALA A 268 20.45 -14.10 -2.00
CA ALA A 268 19.94 -14.27 -0.64
C ALA A 268 20.65 -13.33 0.36
N GLU A 269 21.98 -13.18 0.26
CA GLU A 269 22.73 -12.25 1.11
C GLU A 269 22.33 -10.78 0.85
N ILE A 270 21.99 -10.43 -0.40
CA ILE A 270 21.47 -9.10 -0.72
C ILE A 270 20.15 -8.84 0.00
N VAL A 271 19.21 -9.79 -0.07
CA VAL A 271 17.92 -9.72 0.64
C VAL A 271 18.15 -9.53 2.15
N GLN A 272 19.03 -10.35 2.73
CA GLN A 272 19.31 -10.32 4.17
C GLN A 272 19.91 -8.99 4.66
N ILE A 273 20.78 -8.37 3.87
CA ILE A 273 21.58 -7.23 4.33
C ILE A 273 20.98 -5.87 3.92
N PHE A 274 20.35 -5.81 2.74
CA PHE A 274 19.94 -4.55 2.11
C PHE A 274 18.43 -4.39 1.93
N ILE A 275 17.64 -5.46 2.09
CA ILE A 275 16.18 -5.39 1.93
C ILE A 275 15.50 -5.44 3.30
N LYS A 276 15.79 -6.47 4.11
CA LYS A 276 15.15 -6.67 5.41
C LYS A 276 15.38 -5.50 6.39
N PRO A 277 14.47 -5.28 7.35
CA PRO A 277 14.66 -4.28 8.40
C PRO A 277 15.87 -4.61 9.28
N ARG A 278 16.65 -3.60 9.68
CA ARG A 278 17.84 -3.78 10.52
C ARG A 278 17.48 -3.66 12.01
N LYS A 279 18.39 -4.14 12.87
CA LYS A 279 18.17 -4.20 14.34
C LYS A 279 17.87 -2.84 14.98
N ASN A 280 18.44 -1.75 14.46
CA ASN A 280 18.34 -0.41 15.05
C ASN A 280 17.73 0.65 14.12
N SER A 281 17.39 0.29 12.88
CA SER A 281 16.81 1.20 11.90
C SER A 281 16.00 0.42 10.89
N ASP A 282 14.89 0.99 10.47
CA ASP A 282 14.08 0.45 9.38
C ASP A 282 14.85 0.74 8.08
N THR A 283 14.76 -0.15 7.09
CA THR A 283 15.48 0.04 5.83
C THR A 283 14.53 0.77 4.90
N LEU A 284 14.80 2.05 4.62
CA LEU A 284 13.89 2.91 3.86
C LEU A 284 13.63 2.36 2.44
N ALA A 285 12.43 2.61 1.90
CA ALA A 285 12.03 2.19 0.56
C ALA A 285 13.06 2.59 -0.50
N SER A 286 13.49 3.85 -0.52
CA SER A 286 14.53 4.37 -1.42
C SER A 286 15.86 3.61 -1.33
N GLN A 287 16.27 3.17 -0.13
CA GLN A 287 17.49 2.39 0.07
C GLN A 287 17.34 0.97 -0.50
N ARG A 288 16.18 0.33 -0.25
CA ARG A 288 15.88 -0.99 -0.80
C ARG A 288 15.84 -0.95 -2.32
N TYR A 289 15.11 -0.01 -2.89
CA TYR A 289 15.01 0.16 -4.35
C TYR A 289 16.36 0.47 -4.98
N PHE A 290 17.20 1.30 -4.35
CA PHE A 290 18.56 1.52 -4.81
C PHE A 290 19.37 0.22 -4.87
N ALA A 291 19.30 -0.62 -3.83
CA ALA A 291 19.97 -1.91 -3.82
C ALA A 291 19.42 -2.83 -4.92
N LEU A 292 18.10 -3.02 -5.00
CA LEU A 292 17.44 -3.87 -5.99
C LEU A 292 17.84 -3.49 -7.42
N LYS A 293 17.77 -2.19 -7.77
CA LYS A 293 18.14 -1.63 -9.09
C LYS A 293 19.58 -1.94 -9.46
N LYS A 294 20.48 -2.03 -8.48
CA LYS A 294 21.92 -2.26 -8.69
C LYS A 294 22.33 -3.74 -8.63
N THR A 295 21.47 -4.62 -8.12
CA THR A 295 21.84 -6.02 -7.86
C THR A 295 20.88 -7.04 -8.43
N LEU A 296 19.62 -7.08 -7.97
CA LEU A 296 18.68 -8.18 -8.28
C LEU A 296 17.87 -7.91 -9.55
N GLU A 297 17.51 -6.65 -9.80
CA GLU A 297 16.75 -6.28 -10.99
C GLU A 297 17.49 -6.63 -12.30
N PRO A 298 18.82 -6.41 -12.44
CA PRO A 298 19.54 -6.84 -13.64
C PRO A 298 19.46 -8.35 -13.90
N ILE A 299 19.48 -9.18 -12.85
CA ILE A 299 19.35 -10.64 -12.97
C ILE A 299 17.92 -10.98 -13.43
N PHE A 300 16.92 -10.37 -12.79
CA PHE A 300 15.52 -10.53 -13.17
C PHE A 300 15.28 -10.14 -14.64
N GLN A 301 15.78 -8.99 -15.07
CA GLN A 301 15.69 -8.52 -16.45
C GLN A 301 16.38 -9.47 -17.44
N GLN A 302 17.54 -10.02 -17.07
CA GLN A 302 18.23 -11.00 -17.91
C GLN A 302 17.39 -12.29 -18.09
N LEU A 303 16.75 -12.77 -17.03
CA LEU A 303 15.88 -13.96 -17.09
C LEU A 303 14.60 -13.66 -17.86
N LEU A 304 13.98 -12.50 -17.64
CA LEU A 304 12.78 -12.05 -18.34
C LEU A 304 13.05 -11.96 -19.84
N GLN A 305 14.19 -11.39 -20.25
CA GLN A 305 14.59 -11.34 -21.66
C GLN A 305 14.74 -12.73 -22.29
N LYS A 306 15.16 -13.75 -21.52
CA LYS A 306 15.23 -15.13 -22.00
C LYS A 306 13.85 -15.74 -22.15
N ASP A 307 12.95 -15.49 -21.22
CA ASP A 307 11.56 -15.93 -21.32
C ASP A 307 10.87 -15.31 -22.54
N LEU A 308 11.03 -14.00 -22.74
CA LEU A 308 10.49 -13.27 -23.90
C LEU A 308 11.06 -13.77 -25.23
N LYS A 309 12.34 -14.18 -25.28
CA LYS A 309 12.93 -14.76 -26.51
C LYS A 309 12.37 -16.14 -26.85
N LYS A 310 11.91 -16.90 -25.85
CA LYS A 310 11.24 -18.20 -26.04
C LYS A 310 9.77 -18.03 -26.40
N TRP A 311 9.21 -16.85 -26.16
CA TRP A 311 7.85 -16.51 -26.52
C TRP A 311 7.76 -16.00 -27.97
N ASP A 312 6.85 -16.62 -28.73
CA ASP A 312 6.40 -16.10 -30.02
C ASP A 312 5.00 -15.50 -29.78
N PRO A 313 4.80 -14.18 -29.94
CA PRO A 313 3.49 -13.57 -29.79
C PRO A 313 2.57 -14.09 -30.90
N GLN A 314 1.82 -15.14 -30.60
CA GLN A 314 0.73 -15.60 -31.45
C GLN A 314 -0.57 -14.98 -30.95
N LYS A 315 -1.38 -14.51 -31.89
CA LYS A 315 -2.72 -13.97 -31.62
C LYS A 315 -3.51 -15.02 -30.83
N PRO A 316 -4.17 -14.66 -29.71
CA PRO A 316 -5.00 -15.61 -28.99
C PRO A 316 -6.05 -16.21 -29.94
N GLU A 317 -6.16 -17.55 -29.99
CA GLU A 317 -7.28 -18.19 -30.68
C GLU A 317 -8.57 -17.77 -29.96
N LYS A 318 -9.57 -17.29 -30.72
CA LYS A 318 -10.87 -16.88 -30.18
C LYS A 318 -11.47 -18.04 -29.38
N GLN A 319 -11.51 -17.93 -28.05
CA GLN A 319 -12.31 -18.84 -27.24
C GLN A 319 -13.79 -18.51 -27.49
N GLU A 320 -14.54 -19.49 -28.01
CA GLU A 320 -15.99 -19.37 -28.18
C GLU A 320 -16.67 -19.10 -26.83
N GLN A 321 -17.39 -17.98 -26.75
CA GLN A 321 -18.22 -17.59 -25.63
C GLN A 321 -19.22 -18.71 -25.29
N LYS A 322 -19.12 -19.26 -24.07
CA LYS A 322 -20.28 -19.90 -23.44
C LYS A 322 -21.18 -18.79 -22.91
N ASN A 323 -22.38 -18.71 -23.49
CA ASN A 323 -23.47 -17.79 -23.15
C ASN A 323 -23.63 -17.59 -21.63
N GLY A 324 -23.34 -16.38 -21.19
CA GLY A 324 -23.81 -15.80 -19.93
C GLY A 324 -24.01 -14.31 -20.19
N GLU A 325 -25.25 -13.84 -20.02
CA GLU A 325 -25.62 -12.43 -20.22
C GLU A 325 -24.90 -11.55 -19.19
N GLY A 326 -23.79 -10.98 -19.61
CA GLY A 326 -23.13 -9.81 -19.08
C GLY A 326 -22.51 -9.10 -20.27
N GLU A 327 -22.70 -7.78 -20.37
CA GLU A 327 -22.15 -6.97 -21.45
C GLU A 327 -20.66 -7.25 -21.60
N ASN A 328 -20.30 -7.94 -22.68
CA ASN A 328 -18.95 -8.37 -22.99
C ASN A 328 -18.17 -7.14 -23.46
N GLU A 329 -17.17 -6.71 -22.68
CA GLU A 329 -15.98 -6.14 -23.29
C GLU A 329 -15.37 -7.24 -24.17
N GLU A 330 -15.29 -6.97 -25.48
CA GLU A 330 -14.69 -7.86 -26.46
C GLU A 330 -13.31 -8.29 -25.98
N GLY A 331 -13.02 -9.60 -25.96
CA GLY A 331 -11.77 -10.16 -25.45
C GLY A 331 -10.53 -9.44 -25.98
N GLU A 332 -9.96 -8.58 -25.14
CA GLU A 332 -8.78 -7.79 -25.46
C GLU A 332 -7.54 -8.61 -25.12
N GLY A 333 -6.72 -8.92 -26.13
CA GLY A 333 -5.49 -9.68 -25.92
C GLY A 333 -4.57 -8.97 -24.94
N SER A 334 -4.16 -9.64 -23.86
CA SER A 334 -3.11 -9.12 -22.98
C SER A 334 -1.82 -9.03 -23.79
N GLY A 335 -1.13 -7.88 -23.72
CA GLY A 335 0.21 -7.76 -24.27
C GLY A 335 1.16 -8.76 -23.61
N ASN A 336 0.88 -9.19 -22.39
CA ASN A 336 1.77 -9.99 -21.55
C ASN A 336 1.75 -11.50 -21.89
N PRO A 337 2.89 -12.12 -22.27
CA PRO A 337 3.02 -13.59 -22.44
C PRO A 337 2.68 -14.41 -21.20
N PHE A 338 2.82 -13.78 -20.03
CA PHE A 338 2.79 -14.44 -18.74
C PHE A 338 1.53 -14.05 -17.95
N GLU A 339 0.50 -13.51 -18.62
CA GLU A 339 -0.66 -12.89 -17.96
C GLU A 339 -1.28 -13.82 -16.91
N GLN A 340 -1.41 -15.11 -17.23
CA GLN A 340 -1.93 -16.10 -16.29
C GLN A 340 -1.11 -16.20 -15.00
N ASP A 341 0.23 -16.18 -15.08
CA ASP A 341 1.09 -16.25 -13.89
C ASP A 341 0.97 -15.00 -13.01
N TYR A 342 0.79 -13.83 -13.64
CA TYR A 342 0.62 -12.57 -12.94
C TYR A 342 -0.79 -12.41 -12.35
N THR A 343 -1.82 -12.87 -13.04
CA THR A 343 -3.19 -12.92 -12.50
C THR A 343 -3.28 -13.87 -11.32
N GLU A 344 -2.66 -15.06 -11.40
CA GLU A 344 -2.55 -15.98 -10.27
C GLU A 344 -1.82 -15.34 -9.07
N TYR A 345 -0.77 -14.55 -9.33
CA TYR A 345 -0.07 -13.81 -8.28
C TYR A 345 -1.01 -12.79 -7.60
N GLU A 346 -1.72 -11.97 -8.36
CA GLU A 346 -2.63 -10.93 -7.85
C GLU A 346 -3.82 -11.51 -7.08
N GLU A 347 -4.39 -12.63 -7.53
CA GLU A 347 -5.47 -13.31 -6.82
C GLU A 347 -5.06 -13.84 -5.44
N ASN A 348 -3.78 -14.18 -5.28
CA ASN A 348 -3.22 -14.70 -4.04
C ASN A 348 -2.52 -13.63 -3.20
N ASN A 349 -2.09 -12.53 -3.80
CA ASN A 349 -1.36 -11.43 -3.17
C ASN A 349 -1.95 -10.10 -3.68
N PRO A 350 -3.20 -9.78 -3.32
CA PRO A 350 -3.85 -8.58 -3.83
C PRO A 350 -3.11 -7.34 -3.32
N ASP A 351 -2.84 -6.38 -4.20
CA ASP A 351 -2.31 -5.08 -3.81
C ASP A 351 -3.39 -4.23 -3.14
N GLN A 352 -3.02 -3.58 -2.05
CA GLN A 352 -3.93 -2.93 -1.10
C GLN A 352 -3.90 -1.42 -1.19
N ILE A 353 -2.88 -0.86 -1.83
CA ILE A 353 -2.70 0.58 -1.92
C ILE A 353 -2.34 0.90 -3.38
N SER A 354 -3.26 1.52 -4.11
CA SER A 354 -2.97 1.88 -5.50
C SER A 354 -2.00 3.06 -5.58
N GLU A 355 -1.15 3.10 -6.63
CA GLU A 355 -0.28 4.25 -6.94
C GLU A 355 -1.04 5.59 -6.88
N TYR A 356 -2.28 5.57 -7.37
CA TYR A 356 -3.17 6.72 -7.38
C TYR A 356 -3.51 7.20 -5.96
N ASP A 357 -3.93 6.30 -5.08
CA ASP A 357 -4.28 6.63 -3.70
C ASP A 357 -3.04 7.12 -2.94
N MET A 358 -1.86 6.55 -3.20
CA MET A 358 -0.59 6.99 -2.61
C MET A 358 -0.24 8.43 -3.00
N LYS A 359 -0.47 8.80 -4.27
CA LYS A 359 -0.20 10.15 -4.78
C LYS A 359 -1.11 11.18 -4.13
N GLU A 360 -2.42 10.94 -4.12
CA GLU A 360 -3.38 11.84 -3.46
C GLU A 360 -3.08 11.99 -1.96
N TRP A 361 -2.74 10.89 -1.29
CA TRP A 361 -2.38 10.91 0.12
C TRP A 361 -1.12 11.73 0.40
N LYS A 362 -0.08 11.58 -0.42
CA LYS A 362 1.16 12.35 -0.29
C LYS A 362 0.92 13.85 -0.47
N GLU A 363 0.12 14.23 -1.46
CA GLU A 363 -0.24 15.63 -1.70
C GLU A 363 -0.99 16.22 -0.50
N LYS A 364 -1.99 15.48 0.03
CA LYS A 364 -2.73 15.87 1.24
C LYS A 364 -1.82 15.98 2.46
N LYS A 365 -0.97 14.98 2.72
CA LYS A 365 -0.03 14.98 3.85
C LYS A 365 0.91 16.19 3.79
N ASN A 366 1.44 16.51 2.62
CA ASN A 366 2.30 17.69 2.45
C ASN A 366 1.56 19.00 2.77
N ALA A 367 0.27 19.11 2.41
CA ALA A 367 -0.55 20.26 2.75
C ALA A 367 -0.82 20.35 4.26
N ASP A 368 -1.18 19.23 4.90
CA ASP A 368 -1.43 19.16 6.33
C ASP A 368 -0.17 19.49 7.15
N ASP A 369 1.00 18.96 6.75
CA ASP A 369 2.29 19.24 7.38
C ASP A 369 2.68 20.72 7.21
N ALA A 370 2.39 21.33 6.06
CA ALA A 370 2.62 22.76 5.83
C ALA A 370 1.74 23.62 6.76
N GLU A 371 0.45 23.31 6.87
CA GLU A 371 -0.48 24.02 7.77
C GLU A 371 -0.07 23.85 9.25
N LYS A 372 0.35 22.65 9.64
CA LYS A 372 0.83 22.39 11.00
C LYS A 372 2.11 23.18 11.31
N ASN A 373 3.09 23.15 10.41
CA ASN A 373 4.33 23.91 10.56
C ASN A 373 4.06 25.42 10.63
N GLU A 374 3.09 25.93 9.86
CA GLU A 374 2.68 27.32 9.93
C GLU A 374 2.06 27.65 11.30
N LYS A 375 1.15 26.81 11.81
CA LYS A 375 0.56 26.98 13.15
C LYS A 375 1.62 26.92 14.26
N GLU A 376 2.54 25.96 14.20
CA GLU A 376 3.64 25.85 15.16
C GLU A 376 4.57 27.06 15.09
N ALA A 377 4.87 27.57 13.89
CA ALA A 377 5.65 28.80 13.72
C ALA A 377 4.93 30.03 14.28
N GLN A 378 3.61 30.13 14.08
CA GLN A 378 2.78 31.20 14.66
C GLN A 378 2.75 31.13 16.20
N ILE A 379 2.59 29.93 16.77
CA ILE A 379 2.63 29.71 18.23
C ILE A 379 3.99 30.11 18.77
N LYS A 380 5.08 29.63 18.16
CA LYS A 380 6.43 29.95 18.61
C LYS A 380 6.75 31.44 18.50
N ALA A 381 6.36 32.08 17.40
CA ALA A 381 6.46 33.52 17.24
C ALA A 381 5.64 34.28 18.31
N SER A 382 4.49 33.75 18.73
CA SER A 382 3.69 34.33 19.82
C SER A 382 4.31 34.10 21.21
N GLU A 383 5.03 33.00 21.42
CA GLU A 383 5.72 32.69 22.69
C GLU A 383 6.99 33.52 22.87
N GLU A 384 7.71 33.80 21.78
CA GLU A 384 8.93 34.62 21.76
C GLU A 384 8.67 36.12 21.98
N LYS A 385 7.43 36.60 21.82
CA LYS A 385 7.05 37.99 22.11
C LYS A 385 7.16 38.29 23.61
N SER A 386 7.78 39.42 23.94
CA SER A 386 7.85 39.90 25.33
C SER A 386 6.46 40.24 25.88
N SER A 387 6.32 40.32 27.20
CA SER A 387 5.07 40.77 27.84
C SER A 387 4.65 42.18 27.38
N GLU A 388 5.62 43.05 27.08
CA GLU A 388 5.37 44.40 26.56
C GLU A 388 4.90 44.37 25.10
N GLU A 389 5.45 43.47 24.27
CA GLU A 389 5.01 43.29 22.88
C GLU A 389 3.58 42.76 22.80
N LYS A 390 3.23 41.77 23.64
CA LYS A 390 1.87 41.24 23.75
C LYS A 390 0.87 42.30 24.22
N ALA A 391 1.27 43.12 25.19
CA ALA A 391 0.44 44.23 25.67
C ALA A 391 0.22 45.28 24.58
N ARG A 392 1.27 45.61 23.80
CA ARG A 392 1.18 46.57 22.69
C ARG A 392 0.25 46.07 21.58
N GLU A 393 0.38 44.80 21.17
CA GLU A 393 -0.50 44.21 20.15
C GLU A 393 -1.96 44.14 20.60
N SER A 394 -2.20 43.72 21.85
CA SER A 394 -3.55 43.72 22.43
C SER A 394 -4.15 45.12 22.47
N GLN A 395 -3.35 46.13 22.84
CA GLN A 395 -3.78 47.53 22.80
C GLN A 395 -4.06 48.00 21.37
N ASP A 396 -3.24 47.59 20.40
CA ASP A 396 -3.41 47.88 18.98
C ASP A 396 -4.74 47.34 18.43
N ASP A 397 -5.07 46.10 18.78
CA ASP A 397 -6.30 45.43 18.37
C ASP A 397 -7.53 46.05 19.04
N MET A 398 -7.44 46.38 20.33
CA MET A 398 -8.50 47.12 21.04
C MET A 398 -8.72 48.51 20.42
N ASP A 399 -7.64 49.22 20.07
CA ASP A 399 -7.70 50.55 19.46
C ASP A 399 -8.31 50.46 18.04
N LYS A 400 -7.97 49.45 17.24
CA LYS A 400 -8.62 49.20 15.93
C LYS A 400 -10.11 48.87 16.08
N ALA A 401 -10.47 48.01 17.03
CA ALA A 401 -11.86 47.66 17.30
C ALA A 401 -12.68 48.87 17.77
N PHE A 402 -12.11 49.71 18.64
CA PHE A 402 -12.71 50.96 19.08
C PHE A 402 -12.91 51.93 17.91
N CYS A 403 -11.89 52.09 17.05
CA CYS A 403 -11.99 52.90 15.85
C CYS A 403 -13.09 52.41 14.91
N ALA A 404 -13.18 51.10 14.68
CA ALA A 404 -14.23 50.52 13.84
C ALA A 404 -15.64 50.73 14.42
N GLN A 405 -15.82 50.58 15.74
CA GLN A 405 -17.11 50.79 16.40
C GLN A 405 -17.54 52.26 16.41
N ASN A 406 -16.59 53.18 16.52
CA ASN A 406 -16.87 54.62 16.63
C ASN A 406 -16.69 55.38 15.31
N ASN A 407 -16.43 54.65 14.22
CA ASN A 407 -16.18 55.18 12.88
C ASN A 407 -15.09 56.27 12.87
N LEU A 408 -14.00 56.01 13.61
CA LEU A 408 -12.83 56.88 13.72
C LEU A 408 -11.69 56.36 12.86
N GLU A 409 -10.95 57.28 12.25
CA GLU A 409 -9.69 56.97 11.57
C GLU A 409 -8.65 56.48 12.57
N TYR A 410 -8.10 55.29 12.34
CA TYR A 410 -7.13 54.66 13.24
C TYR A 410 -5.86 55.52 13.40
N SER A 411 -5.47 56.23 12.33
CA SER A 411 -4.39 57.22 12.34
C SER A 411 -4.60 58.36 13.36
N THR A 412 -5.85 58.75 13.61
CA THR A 412 -6.20 59.79 14.58
C THR A 412 -6.01 59.30 16.01
N LEU A 413 -6.42 58.05 16.29
CA LEU A 413 -6.23 57.45 17.61
C LEU A 413 -4.75 57.23 17.93
N GLN A 414 -3.93 56.85 16.94
CA GLN A 414 -2.49 56.75 17.11
C GLN A 414 -1.83 58.09 17.48
N GLN A 415 -2.26 59.19 16.87
CA GLN A 415 -1.79 60.53 17.23
C GLN A 415 -2.20 60.92 18.66
N PHE A 416 -3.44 60.59 19.06
CA PHE A 416 -3.91 60.80 20.43
C PHE A 416 -3.04 60.03 21.45
N ARG A 417 -2.79 58.74 21.23
CA ARG A 417 -1.92 57.91 22.10
C ARG A 417 -0.51 58.45 22.22
N LYS A 418 0.05 58.95 21.11
CA LYS A 418 1.36 59.60 21.12
C LYS A 418 1.36 60.83 22.04
N ILE A 419 0.38 61.72 21.89
CA ILE A 419 0.24 62.91 22.73
C ILE A 419 0.00 62.51 24.20
N GLU A 420 -0.85 61.52 24.45
CA GLU A 420 -1.11 60.97 25.79
C GLU A 420 0.19 60.50 26.45
N SER A 421 1.01 59.70 25.75
CA SER A 421 2.31 59.25 26.27
C SER A 421 3.32 60.37 26.53
N GLU A 422 3.26 61.46 25.75
CA GLU A 422 4.12 62.64 25.95
C GLU A 422 3.67 63.45 27.18
N VAL A 423 2.38 63.43 27.51
CA VAL A 423 1.79 64.20 28.62
C VAL A 423 1.76 63.41 29.94
N GLU A 424 1.61 62.09 29.90
CA GLU A 424 1.50 61.16 31.04
C GLU A 424 2.54 61.43 32.17
N PRO A 425 3.85 61.63 31.89
CA PRO A 425 4.83 61.86 32.94
C PRO A 425 4.57 63.14 33.75
N TYR A 426 4.00 64.16 33.09
CA TYR A 426 3.71 65.45 33.70
C TYR A 426 2.42 65.43 34.53
N LEU A 427 1.51 64.48 34.27
CA LEU A 427 0.29 64.32 35.06
C LEU A 427 0.58 63.86 36.49
N GLN A 428 1.60 63.02 36.67
CA GLN A 428 2.04 62.60 38.00
C GLN A 428 2.69 63.74 38.79
N ASP A 429 3.48 64.57 38.13
CA ASP A 429 4.11 65.75 38.74
C ASP A 429 3.07 66.81 39.11
N LEU A 430 2.06 67.03 38.25
CA LEU A 430 0.90 67.86 38.55
C LEU A 430 0.09 67.30 39.73
N SER A 431 -0.20 66.00 39.76
CA SER A 431 -0.92 65.37 40.86
C SER A 431 -0.18 65.52 42.20
N ARG A 432 1.15 65.32 42.20
CA ARG A 432 2.00 65.54 43.38
C ARG A 432 2.06 66.99 43.81
N LEU A 433 2.06 67.92 42.86
CA LEU A 433 1.99 69.36 43.15
C LEU A 433 0.66 69.70 43.84
N TRP A 434 -0.46 69.20 43.32
CA TRP A 434 -1.79 69.43 43.88
C TRP A 434 -2.02 68.76 45.25
N GLN A 435 -1.35 67.65 45.54
CA GLN A 435 -1.40 67.03 46.88
C GLN A 435 -0.56 67.76 47.94
N LYS A 436 0.34 68.67 47.51
CA LYS A 436 1.17 69.49 48.40
C LYS A 436 0.58 70.86 48.69
N ILE A 437 -0.50 71.22 47.99
CA ILE A 437 -1.33 72.40 48.23
C ILE A 437 -2.50 71.94 49.11
#